data_AF-A0A537IM82-F1
#
_entry.id   AF-A0A537IM82-F1
#
_cell.length_a   1.000
_cell.length_b   1.000
_cell.length_c   1.000
_cell.angle_alpha   90.00
_cell.angle_beta   90.00
_cell.angle_gamma   90.00
#
_symmetry.space_group_name_H-M   'P 1'
#
loop_
_entity.id
_entity.type
_entity.pdbx_description
1 polymer ?
#
loop_
_entity_poly.entity_id
_entity_poly.type
_entity_poly.pdbx_seq_one_letter_code
_entity_poly.pdbx_strand_id
1 'polypeptide(L)'
;MATLQAARAKTLGLPTASAKSWGLNRAIYYAAAKRGFKGGKGPAKPKKYTASFGEFHLGDDKAYKVTAAGSTLFTIGGEVQRPEDFRRQIEQRFVGTFKDAWAEALRIVGVFSKPVLESQQQFYMQVYRPRRDVLAAKWTERTAQTKVSSQQ
;
A
#
# COMPACT_ATOMS: atom_id res chain seq x y z
N MET A 1 -1.19 -6.63 3.26
CA MET A 1 -0.19 -5.55 3.45
C MET A 1 -0.61 -4.27 2.71
N ALA A 2 -0.71 -4.29 1.37
CA ALA A 2 -0.93 -3.09 0.56
C ALA A 2 -2.13 -2.23 1.01
N THR A 3 -3.30 -2.85 1.22
CA THR A 3 -4.53 -2.13 1.63
C THR A 3 -4.39 -1.40 2.97
N LEU A 4 -3.81 -2.05 3.99
CA LEU A 4 -3.60 -1.42 5.30
C LEU A 4 -2.57 -0.29 5.25
N GLN A 5 -1.49 -0.45 4.47
CA GLN A 5 -0.51 0.62 4.27
C GLN A 5 -1.10 1.81 3.48
N ALA A 6 -1.97 1.55 2.51
CA ALA A 6 -2.71 2.61 1.83
C ALA A 6 -3.68 3.33 2.78
N ALA A 7 -4.40 2.59 3.63
CA ALA A 7 -5.29 3.17 4.64
C ALA A 7 -4.50 4.03 5.66
N ARG A 8 -3.32 3.57 6.10
CA ARG A 8 -2.37 4.34 6.92
C ARG A 8 -1.99 5.67 6.26
N ALA A 9 -1.50 5.62 5.03
CA ALA A 9 -1.12 6.83 4.29
C ALA A 9 -2.29 7.80 4.10
N LYS A 10 -3.49 7.28 3.79
CA LYS A 10 -4.69 8.10 3.67
C LYS A 10 -5.05 8.78 5.00
N THR A 11 -4.98 8.05 6.11
CA THR A 11 -5.27 8.56 7.46
C THR A 11 -4.27 9.62 7.88
N LEU A 12 -3.01 9.49 7.45
CA LEU A 12 -1.94 10.47 7.66
C LEU A 12 -1.94 11.65 6.67
N GLY A 13 -3.00 11.79 5.86
CA GLY A 13 -3.24 12.99 5.04
C GLY A 13 -2.89 12.87 3.56
N LEU A 14 -2.42 11.71 3.06
CA LEU A 14 -2.20 11.58 1.62
C LEU A 14 -3.54 11.55 0.86
N PRO A 15 -3.61 12.19 -0.34
CA PRO A 15 -4.70 11.95 -1.28
C PRO A 15 -4.85 10.46 -1.59
N THR A 16 -6.08 10.02 -1.88
CA THR A 16 -6.39 8.57 -2.04
C THR A 16 -5.55 7.91 -3.13
N ALA A 17 -5.29 8.61 -4.24
CA ALA A 17 -4.41 8.14 -5.31
C ALA A 17 -2.97 7.89 -4.81
N SER A 18 -2.38 8.88 -4.15
CA SER A 18 -1.04 8.78 -3.55
C SER A 18 -0.97 7.73 -2.45
N ALA A 19 -2.03 7.57 -1.67
CA ALA A 19 -2.13 6.54 -0.63
C ALA A 19 -2.15 5.12 -1.22
N LYS A 20 -2.89 4.88 -2.31
CA LYS A 20 -2.86 3.60 -3.04
C LYS A 20 -1.46 3.33 -3.62
N SER A 21 -0.84 4.34 -4.22
CA SER A 21 0.54 4.28 -4.70
C SER A 21 1.52 3.89 -3.59
N TRP A 22 1.41 4.51 -2.42
CA TRP A 22 2.18 4.19 -1.22
C TRP A 22 1.99 2.75 -0.77
N GLY A 23 0.73 2.31 -0.62
CA GLY A 23 0.40 0.97 -0.15
C GLY A 23 0.97 -0.13 -1.06
N LEU A 24 0.87 0.05 -2.39
CA LEU A 24 1.49 -0.86 -3.36
C LEU A 24 3.01 -0.86 -3.23
N ASN A 25 3.62 0.32 -3.18
CA ASN A 25 5.07 0.48 -3.03
C ASN A 25 5.61 -0.24 -1.79
N ARG A 26 4.99 -0.05 -0.62
CA ARG A 26 5.42 -0.72 0.62
C ARG A 26 5.24 -2.23 0.55
N ALA A 27 4.16 -2.73 -0.06
CA ALA A 27 3.97 -4.17 -0.23
C ALA A 27 5.08 -4.81 -1.08
N ILE A 28 5.47 -4.16 -2.18
CA ILE A 28 6.59 -4.61 -3.03
C ILE A 28 7.91 -4.51 -2.28
N TYR A 29 8.15 -3.39 -1.58
CA TYR A 29 9.36 -3.17 -0.79
C TYR A 29 9.59 -4.28 0.23
N TYR A 30 8.58 -4.59 1.06
CA TYR A 30 8.73 -5.65 2.07
C TYR A 30 8.79 -7.05 1.46
N ALA A 31 8.14 -7.29 0.33
CA ALA A 31 8.29 -8.55 -0.38
C ALA A 31 9.73 -8.73 -0.90
N ALA A 32 10.35 -7.67 -1.42
CA ALA A 32 11.75 -7.67 -1.84
C ALA A 32 12.71 -7.78 -0.64
N ALA A 33 12.48 -7.02 0.44
CA ALA A 33 13.32 -7.02 1.64
C ALA A 33 13.42 -8.43 2.27
N LYS A 34 12.31 -9.18 2.28
CA LYS A 34 12.29 -10.58 2.76
C LYS A 34 13.16 -11.53 1.94
N ARG A 35 13.36 -11.25 0.64
CA ARG A 35 14.18 -12.06 -0.27
C ARG A 35 15.64 -11.59 -0.30
N GLY A 36 15.96 -10.50 0.40
CA GLY A 36 17.22 -9.78 0.27
C GLY A 36 17.22 -8.87 -0.96
N PHE A 37 17.67 -7.62 -0.79
CA PHE A 37 17.91 -6.74 -1.93
C PHE A 37 19.14 -7.26 -2.69
N LYS A 38 19.00 -7.54 -3.99
CA LYS A 38 20.15 -7.81 -4.86
C LYS A 38 21.01 -6.56 -4.90
N GLY A 39 22.27 -6.67 -4.48
CA GLY A 39 23.21 -5.55 -4.35
C GLY A 39 23.24 -4.70 -5.62
N GLY A 40 23.00 -3.41 -5.48
CA GLY A 40 22.89 -2.47 -6.60
C GLY A 40 23.15 -1.03 -6.16
N LYS A 41 23.63 -0.22 -7.12
CA LYS A 41 23.96 1.21 -6.94
C LYS A 41 22.69 2.02 -6.66
N GLY A 42 22.42 2.32 -5.39
CA GLY A 42 21.41 3.29 -4.96
C GLY A 42 19.98 3.03 -5.50
N PRO A 43 19.06 3.98 -5.31
CA PRO A 43 17.71 3.84 -5.84
C PRO A 43 17.65 4.09 -7.36
N ALA A 44 17.02 3.18 -8.09
CA ALA A 44 16.75 3.37 -9.51
C ALA A 44 15.71 4.48 -9.73
N LYS A 45 16.07 5.47 -10.56
CA LYS A 45 15.21 6.61 -10.92
C LYS A 45 14.33 6.26 -12.13
N PRO A 46 13.01 6.52 -12.09
CA PRO A 46 12.15 6.33 -13.26
C PRO A 46 12.53 7.27 -14.41
N LYS A 47 12.87 6.73 -15.59
CA LYS A 47 13.38 7.52 -16.74
C LYS A 47 12.52 8.74 -17.07
N LYS A 48 11.19 8.56 -17.11
CA LYS A 48 10.22 9.61 -17.46
C LYS A 48 10.10 10.73 -16.42
N TYR A 49 10.47 10.47 -15.16
CA TYR A 49 10.19 11.36 -14.03
C TYR A 49 11.43 11.76 -13.25
N THR A 50 12.62 11.58 -13.83
CA THR A 50 13.93 11.83 -13.21
C THR A 50 14.01 13.20 -12.54
N ALA A 51 13.48 14.26 -13.17
CA ALA A 51 13.52 15.63 -12.66
C ALA A 51 12.70 15.84 -11.37
N SER A 52 11.66 15.04 -11.15
CA SER A 52 10.78 15.13 -9.97
C SER A 52 11.09 14.07 -8.90
N PHE A 53 12.13 13.27 -9.13
CA PHE A 53 12.51 12.18 -8.24
C PHE A 53 13.02 12.75 -6.90
N GLY A 54 12.45 12.28 -5.80
CA GLY A 54 12.86 12.70 -4.47
C GLY A 54 12.49 11.71 -3.39
N GLU A 55 12.89 12.02 -2.17
CA GLU A 55 12.50 11.25 -0.99
C GLU A 55 11.18 11.75 -0.41
N PHE A 56 10.46 10.87 0.28
CA PHE A 56 9.27 11.17 1.04
C PHE A 56 9.25 10.32 2.30
N HIS A 57 8.85 10.93 3.41
CA HIS A 57 8.75 10.29 4.71
C HIS A 57 7.29 10.30 5.16
N LEU A 58 6.77 9.12 5.49
CA LEU A 58 5.49 8.95 6.16
C LEU A 58 5.77 8.59 7.62
N GLY A 59 5.97 9.61 8.45
CA GLY A 59 6.60 9.44 9.75
C GLY A 59 8.05 9.01 9.59
N ASP A 60 8.43 7.86 10.15
CA ASP A 60 9.78 7.28 10.03
C ASP A 60 9.97 6.37 8.80
N ASP A 61 8.91 6.13 8.00
CA ASP A 61 8.95 5.24 6.85
C ASP A 61 9.36 6.01 5.58
N LYS A 62 10.52 5.67 5.01
CA LYS A 62 11.06 6.34 3.81
C LYS A 62 10.69 5.62 2.51
N ALA A 63 10.22 6.37 1.52
CA ALA A 63 10.07 5.92 0.14
C ALA A 63 10.57 6.97 -0.86
N TYR A 64 10.82 6.53 -2.09
CA TYR A 64 11.07 7.45 -3.20
C TYR A 64 9.77 7.81 -3.89
N LYS A 65 9.68 9.05 -4.32
CA LYS A 65 8.52 9.62 -5.01
C LYS A 65 8.90 10.31 -6.31
N VAL A 66 7.89 10.52 -7.14
CA VAL A 66 7.90 11.39 -8.33
C VAL A 66 6.60 12.19 -8.36
N THR A 67 6.60 13.29 -9.10
CA THR A 67 5.38 14.04 -9.41
C THR A 67 4.93 13.68 -10.83
N ALA A 68 3.72 13.12 -10.95
CA ALA A 68 3.11 12.79 -12.23
C ALA A 68 1.72 13.42 -12.31
N ALA A 69 1.48 14.27 -13.31
CA ALA A 69 0.21 14.99 -13.51
C ALA A 69 -0.29 15.68 -12.22
N GLY A 70 0.60 16.40 -11.54
CA GLY A 70 0.29 17.12 -10.29
C GLY A 70 0.12 16.23 -9.04
N SER A 71 0.21 14.90 -9.17
CA SER A 71 0.07 13.96 -8.06
C SER A 71 1.42 13.38 -7.63
N THR A 72 1.62 13.24 -6.31
CA THR A 72 2.75 12.50 -5.76
C THR A 72 2.50 11.01 -5.90
N LEU A 73 3.38 10.29 -6.59
CA LEU A 73 3.37 8.82 -6.72
C LEU A 73 4.69 8.24 -6.24
N PHE A 74 4.65 7.01 -5.74
CA PHE A 74 5.78 6.31 -5.15
C PHE A 74 6.43 5.35 -6.14
N THR A 75 7.74 5.19 -6.01
CA THR A 75 8.57 4.41 -6.94
C THR A 75 9.46 3.43 -6.20
N ILE A 76 9.69 2.28 -6.80
CA ILE A 76 10.64 1.28 -6.35
C ILE A 76 11.19 0.54 -7.58
N GLY A 77 12.50 0.31 -7.63
CA GLY A 77 13.14 -0.38 -8.76
C GLY A 77 13.03 0.37 -10.09
N GLY A 78 12.87 1.70 -10.08
CA GLY A 78 12.66 2.52 -11.27
C GLY A 78 11.22 2.51 -11.81
N GLU A 79 10.32 1.76 -11.16
CA GLU A 79 8.93 1.64 -11.57
C GLU A 79 8.02 2.52 -10.70
N VAL A 80 7.18 3.32 -11.36
CA VAL A 80 6.16 4.15 -10.70
C VAL A 80 4.95 3.29 -10.37
N GLN A 81 4.56 3.26 -9.10
CA GLN A 81 3.42 2.48 -8.59
C GLN A 81 2.15 3.31 -8.73
N ARG A 82 1.39 3.16 -9.81
CA ARG A 82 0.22 4.01 -10.05
C ARG A 82 -1.02 3.50 -9.31
N PRO A 83 -2.04 4.35 -9.07
CA PRO A 83 -3.31 3.90 -8.52
C PRO A 83 -3.97 2.81 -9.38
N GLU A 84 -3.77 2.85 -10.70
CA GLU A 84 -4.29 1.83 -11.63
C GLU A 84 -3.58 0.48 -11.43
N ASP A 85 -2.29 0.50 -11.07
CA ASP A 85 -1.54 -0.70 -10.72
C ASP A 85 -2.04 -1.29 -9.41
N PHE A 86 -2.37 -0.44 -8.42
CA PHE A 86 -3.00 -0.87 -7.19
C PHE A 86 -4.36 -1.53 -7.48
N ARG A 87 -5.19 -0.92 -8.34
CA ARG A 87 -6.46 -1.51 -8.77
C ARG A 87 -6.27 -2.90 -9.39
N ARG A 88 -5.34 -3.02 -10.35
CA ARG A 88 -5.05 -4.27 -11.06
C ARG A 88 -4.50 -5.35 -10.13
N GLN A 89 -3.57 -5.01 -9.25
CA GLN A 89 -2.85 -5.99 -8.43
C GLN A 89 -3.55 -6.32 -7.12
N ILE A 90 -4.31 -5.37 -6.56
CA ILE A 90 -4.91 -5.47 -5.23
C ILE A 90 -6.43 -5.51 -5.34
N GLU A 91 -7.07 -4.47 -5.85
CA GLU A 91 -8.55 -4.34 -5.79
C GLU A 91 -9.28 -5.47 -6.52
N GLN A 92 -8.78 -5.85 -7.71
CA GLN A 92 -9.37 -6.94 -8.50
C GLN A 92 -9.39 -8.28 -7.76
N ARG A 93 -8.46 -8.51 -6.81
CA ARG A 93 -8.43 -9.75 -6.02
C ARG A 93 -9.60 -9.90 -5.07
N PHE A 94 -10.31 -8.81 -4.77
CA PHE A 94 -11.48 -8.81 -3.88
C PHE A 94 -12.79 -9.02 -4.64
N VAL A 95 -12.77 -9.18 -5.97
CA VAL A 95 -13.93 -9.53 -6.81
C VAL A 95 -15.16 -8.67 -6.47
N GLY A 96 -15.02 -7.35 -6.61
CA GLY A 96 -16.09 -6.39 -6.33
C GLY A 96 -16.27 -6.01 -4.85
N THR A 97 -15.74 -6.78 -3.91
CA THR A 97 -15.87 -6.49 -2.45
C THR A 97 -14.79 -5.56 -1.91
N PHE A 98 -13.93 -4.99 -2.77
CA PHE A 98 -12.83 -4.13 -2.33
C PHE A 98 -13.31 -2.90 -1.54
N LYS A 99 -14.48 -2.35 -1.88
CA LYS A 99 -15.05 -1.19 -1.17
C LYS A 99 -15.19 -1.48 0.34
N ASP A 100 -15.65 -2.67 0.69
CA ASP A 100 -15.84 -3.09 2.07
C ASP A 100 -14.49 -3.36 2.75
N ALA A 101 -13.55 -3.97 2.03
CA ALA A 101 -12.19 -4.19 2.52
C ALA A 101 -11.45 -2.88 2.79
N TRP A 102 -11.68 -1.89 1.94
CA TRP A 102 -11.14 -0.54 2.09
C TRP A 102 -11.75 0.17 3.30
N ALA A 103 -13.07 0.12 3.47
CA ALA A 103 -13.75 0.71 4.62
C ALA A 103 -13.30 0.06 5.93
N GLU A 104 -13.17 -1.27 5.97
CA GLU A 104 -12.64 -1.97 7.14
C GLU A 104 -11.19 -1.60 7.44
N ALA A 105 -10.34 -1.48 6.41
CA ALA A 105 -8.95 -1.05 6.59
C ALA A 105 -8.86 0.36 7.17
N LEU A 106 -9.67 1.31 6.69
CA LEU A 106 -9.74 2.67 7.24
C LEU A 106 -10.21 2.66 8.70
N ARG A 107 -11.25 1.88 9.03
CA ARG A 107 -11.73 1.75 10.42
C ARG A 107 -10.67 1.17 11.34
N ILE A 108 -9.96 0.12 10.90
CA ILE A 108 -8.87 -0.50 11.67
C ILE A 108 -7.75 0.51 11.92
N VAL A 109 -7.34 1.27 10.91
CA VAL A 109 -6.24 2.24 11.05
C VAL A 109 -6.69 3.45 11.87
N GLY A 110 -7.92 3.92 11.69
CA GLY A 110 -8.44 5.15 12.29
C GLY A 110 -8.59 5.13 13.80
N VAL A 111 -8.55 3.95 14.44
CA VAL A 111 -8.58 3.86 15.92
C VAL A 111 -7.20 4.06 16.56
N PHE A 112 -6.12 4.07 15.77
CA PHE A 112 -4.76 4.24 16.29
C PHE A 112 -4.35 5.72 16.27
N SER A 113 -3.56 6.12 17.26
CA SER A 113 -3.05 7.48 17.36
C SER A 113 -2.03 7.79 16.25
N LYS A 114 -1.89 9.07 15.92
CA LYS A 114 -0.94 9.53 14.91
C LYS A 114 0.50 9.04 15.16
N PRO A 115 1.07 9.06 16.38
CA PRO A 115 2.41 8.52 16.63
C PRO A 115 2.56 7.01 16.30
N VAL A 116 1.53 6.20 16.59
CA VAL A 116 1.54 4.77 16.22
C VAL A 116 1.53 4.59 14.71
N LEU A 117 0.76 5.43 14.01
CA LEU A 117 0.70 5.41 12.56
C LEU A 117 1.96 5.99 11.91
N GLU A 118 2.64 6.96 12.51
CA GLU A 118 3.88 7.52 11.98
C GLU A 118 5.07 6.56 12.17
N SER A 119 5.07 5.73 13.21
CA SER A 119 6.11 4.72 13.39
C SER A 119 5.86 3.45 12.57
N GLN A 120 6.81 3.09 11.72
CA GLN A 120 6.83 1.88 10.90
C GLN A 120 6.80 0.63 11.78
N GLN A 121 7.59 0.61 12.85
CA GLN A 121 7.66 -0.50 13.78
C GLN A 121 6.34 -0.67 14.54
N GLN A 122 5.77 0.42 15.08
CA GLN A 122 4.52 0.36 15.83
C GLN A 122 3.35 0.00 14.91
N PHE A 123 3.29 0.57 13.71
CA PHE A 123 2.30 0.17 12.71
C PHE A 123 2.41 -1.32 12.38
N TYR A 124 3.61 -1.85 12.18
CA TYR A 124 3.81 -3.27 11.92
C TYR A 124 3.35 -4.13 13.10
N MET A 125 3.79 -3.80 14.32
CA MET A 125 3.55 -4.60 15.52
C MET A 125 2.10 -4.55 15.99
N GLN A 126 1.49 -3.36 16.01
CA GLN A 126 0.17 -3.14 16.61
C GLN A 126 -0.96 -3.25 15.60
N VAL A 127 -0.75 -2.85 14.34
CA VAL A 127 -1.82 -2.77 13.33
C VAL A 127 -1.77 -3.97 12.40
N TYR A 128 -0.65 -4.15 11.70
CA TYR A 128 -0.53 -5.13 10.62
C TYR A 128 -0.38 -6.57 11.12
N ARG A 129 0.67 -6.85 11.91
CA ARG A 129 1.06 -8.22 12.31
C ARG A 129 -0.09 -8.99 13.00
N PRO A 130 -0.86 -8.40 13.94
CA PRO A 130 -1.92 -9.14 14.64
C PRO A 130 -3.12 -9.50 13.76
N ARG A 131 -3.28 -8.83 12.61
CA ARG A 131 -4.48 -8.93 11.76
C ARG A 131 -4.20 -9.52 10.39
N ARG A 132 -2.94 -9.66 9.99
CA ARG A 132 -2.57 -10.03 8.61
C ARG A 132 -3.23 -11.35 8.17
N ASP A 133 -3.21 -12.36 9.04
CA ASP A 133 -3.65 -13.73 8.70
C ASP A 133 -5.18 -13.82 8.80
N VAL A 134 -5.77 -13.23 9.84
CA VAL A 134 -7.23 -13.14 10.01
C VAL A 134 -7.90 -12.36 8.87
N LEU A 135 -7.35 -11.20 8.50
CA LEU A 135 -7.88 -10.42 7.38
C LEU A 135 -7.70 -11.15 6.05
N ALA A 136 -6.56 -11.80 5.83
CA ALA A 136 -6.34 -12.57 4.62
C ALA A 136 -7.36 -13.72 4.48
N ALA A 137 -7.60 -14.48 5.56
CA ALA A 137 -8.59 -15.55 5.58
C ALA A 137 -10.01 -15.01 5.31
N LYS A 138 -10.44 -14.00 6.09
CA LYS A 138 -11.76 -13.37 5.96
C LYS A 138 -12.07 -12.90 4.54
N TRP A 139 -11.14 -12.17 3.91
CA TRP A 139 -11.37 -11.61 2.58
C TRP A 139 -11.24 -12.66 1.46
N THR A 140 -10.48 -13.73 1.69
CA THR A 140 -10.44 -14.90 0.78
C THR A 140 -11.79 -15.61 0.78
N GLU A 141 -12.34 -15.90 1.96
CA GLU A 141 -13.64 -16.53 2.13
C GLU A 141 -14.75 -15.68 1.49
N ARG A 142 -14.79 -14.38 1.79
CA ARG A 142 -15.78 -13.46 1.22
C ARG A 142 -15.70 -13.36 -0.31
N THR A 143 -14.49 -13.41 -0.86
CA THR A 143 -14.27 -13.46 -2.31
C THR A 143 -14.82 -14.75 -2.91
N ALA A 144 -14.64 -15.90 -2.24
CA ALA A 144 -15.19 -17.17 -2.70
C ALA A 144 -16.73 -17.15 -2.72
N GLN A 145 -17.36 -16.66 -1.66
CA GLN A 145 -18.83 -16.53 -1.57
C GLN A 145 -19.41 -15.61 -2.66
N THR A 146 -18.73 -14.49 -2.94
CA THR A 146 -19.15 -13.54 -3.98
C THR A 146 -19.11 -14.18 -5.37
N LYS A 147 -18.09 -14.99 -5.67
CA LYS A 147 -18.00 -15.71 -6.95
C LYS A 147 -19.14 -16.70 -7.15
N VAL A 148 -19.47 -17.47 -6.11
CA VAL A 148 -20.60 -18.42 -6.15
C VAL A 148 -21.91 -17.69 -6.43
N SER A 149 -22.14 -16.56 -5.76
CA SER A 149 -23.36 -15.76 -5.92
C SER A 149 -23.48 -15.10 -7.30
N SER A 150 -22.36 -14.85 -7.99
CA SER A 150 -22.34 -14.27 -9.34
C SER A 150 -22.51 -15.30 -10.48
N GLN A 151 -22.52 -16.59 -10.15
CA GLN A 151 -22.67 -17.71 -11.11
C GLN A 151 -24.08 -18.34 -11.06
N GLN A 152 -24.93 -17.87 -10.15
CA GLN A 152 -26.37 -18.17 -10.09
C GLN A 152 -27.15 -17.01 -10.69
#